data_AF-T1DDR6-F1
#
_entry.id   AF-T1DDR6-F1
#
_cell.length_a   1.000
_cell.length_b   1.000
_cell.length_c   1.000
_cell.angle_alpha   90.00
_cell.angle_beta   90.00
_cell.angle_gamma   90.00
#
_symmetry.space_group_name_H-M   'P 1'
#
loop_
_entity.id
_entity.type
_entity.pdbx_description
1 polymer ?
#
loop_
_entity_poly.entity_id
_entity_poly.type
_entity_poly.pdbx_seq_one_letter_code
_entity_poly.pdbx_strand_id
1 'polypeptide(L)'
;TIVGNNRRFRCVSLSDPIPTMLAWANDLSYAEIFAEQIKNLGTPGDVALGISGSGNSPNVLRGLEEARKLGMVTVGLIGTGVAR
;
A
#
# COMPACT_ATOMS: atom_id res chain seq x y z
N THR A 1 14.49 15.56 -4.57
CA THR A 1 13.82 14.96 -5.76
C THR A 1 13.77 15.89 -6.98
N ILE A 2 14.23 17.15 -6.89
CA ILE A 2 14.27 18.06 -8.05
C ILE A 2 15.72 18.13 -8.52
N VAL A 3 16.03 17.36 -9.55
CA VAL A 3 17.27 17.45 -10.30
C VAL A 3 16.87 17.76 -11.74
N GLY A 4 17.46 18.79 -12.33
CA GLY A 4 17.15 19.20 -13.70
C GLY A 4 17.35 18.04 -14.68
N ASN A 5 16.46 17.94 -15.68
CA ASN A 5 16.52 16.95 -16.76
C ASN A 5 16.26 15.46 -16.41
N ASN A 6 15.88 15.12 -15.17
CA ASN A 6 15.54 13.75 -14.78
C ASN A 6 14.03 13.56 -14.51
N ARG A 7 13.51 12.38 -14.86
CA ARG A 7 12.13 11.99 -14.53
C ARG A 7 11.99 11.95 -13.00
N ARG A 8 10.98 12.67 -12.48
CA ARG A 8 10.71 12.71 -11.04
C ARG A 8 10.28 11.33 -10.54
N PHE A 9 10.82 10.93 -9.40
CA PHE A 9 10.38 9.73 -8.71
C PHE A 9 8.91 9.87 -8.29
N ARG A 10 8.08 8.87 -8.62
CA ARG A 10 6.67 8.83 -8.24
C ARG A 10 6.54 7.97 -7.00
N CYS A 11 5.98 8.54 -5.94
CA CYS A 11 5.67 7.84 -4.70
C CYS A 11 4.37 8.40 -4.15
N VAL A 12 3.48 7.53 -3.67
CA VAL A 12 2.22 7.92 -3.05
C VAL A 12 2.09 7.17 -1.73
N SER A 13 1.86 7.91 -0.65
CA SER A 13 1.56 7.34 0.66
C SER A 13 0.05 7.13 0.76
N LEU A 14 -0.37 5.88 0.94
CA LEU A 14 -1.80 5.54 1.08
C LEU A 14 -2.36 5.87 2.47
N SER A 15 -1.51 6.28 3.41
CA SER A 15 -1.90 6.76 4.73
C SER A 15 -2.18 8.27 4.80
N ASP A 16 -1.84 9.03 3.76
CA ASP A 16 -2.00 10.48 3.73
C ASP A 16 -3.45 10.94 3.46
N PRO A 17 -4.22 10.31 2.54
CA PRO A 17 -5.59 10.75 2.25
C PRO A 17 -6.57 10.24 3.32
N ILE A 18 -6.56 10.88 4.49
CA ILE A 18 -7.43 10.54 5.64
C ILE A 18 -8.91 10.41 5.24
N PRO A 19 -9.51 11.32 4.44
CA PRO A 19 -10.92 11.18 4.04
C PRO A 19 -11.18 9.88 3.27
N THR A 20 -10.27 9.48 2.38
CA THR A 20 -10.38 8.24 1.60
C THR A 20 -10.27 7.02 2.49
N MET A 21 -9.31 7.00 3.43
CA MET A 21 -9.17 5.91 4.38
C MET A 21 -10.42 5.73 5.24
N LEU A 22 -11.00 6.84 5.74
CA LEU A 22 -12.17 6.78 6.60
C LEU A 22 -13.43 6.39 5.83
N ALA A 23 -13.59 6.83 4.59
CA ALA A 23 -14.70 6.39 3.73
C ALA A 23 -14.68 4.86 3.54
N TRP A 24 -13.53 4.28 3.18
CA TRP A 24 -13.41 2.83 3.04
C TRP A 24 -13.55 2.09 4.37
N ALA A 25 -13.03 2.66 5.47
CA ALA A 25 -13.19 2.08 6.80
C ALA A 25 -14.66 2.03 7.24
N ASN A 26 -15.44 3.06 6.90
CA ASN A 26 -16.87 3.17 7.21
C ASN A 26 -17.71 2.20 6.37
N ASP A 27 -17.48 2.16 5.07
CA ASP A 27 -18.35 1.43 4.14
C ASP A 27 -18.02 -0.06 4.04
N LEU A 28 -16.76 -0.44 4.29
CA LEU A 28 -16.29 -1.82 4.17
C LEU A 28 -15.69 -2.33 5.47
N SER A 29 -14.51 -1.83 5.84
CA SER A 29 -13.75 -2.22 7.02
C SER A 29 -12.43 -1.46 7.04
N TYR A 30 -11.91 -1.19 8.24
CA TYR A 30 -10.54 -0.67 8.38
C TYR A 30 -9.48 -1.61 7.77
N ALA A 31 -9.77 -2.92 7.61
CA ALA A 31 -8.87 -3.86 6.94
C ALA A 31 -8.75 -3.64 5.41
N GLU A 32 -9.68 -2.90 4.78
CA GLU A 32 -9.69 -2.70 3.32
C GLU A 32 -9.07 -1.39 2.85
N ILE A 33 -8.72 -0.50 3.78
CA ILE A 33 -8.33 0.89 3.47
C ILE A 33 -7.17 1.02 2.48
N PHE A 34 -6.24 0.06 2.43
CA PHE A 34 -5.12 0.08 1.50
C PHE A 34 -5.42 -0.74 0.24
N ALA A 35 -6.17 -1.83 0.35
CA ALA A 35 -6.54 -2.68 -0.78
C ALA A 35 -7.36 -1.91 -1.80
N GLU A 36 -8.39 -1.17 -1.37
CA GLU A 36 -9.24 -0.39 -2.29
C GLU A 36 -8.48 0.75 -2.97
N GLN A 37 -7.54 1.39 -2.26
CA GLN A 37 -6.68 2.40 -2.87
C GLN A 37 -5.73 1.77 -3.90
N ILE A 38 -5.20 0.58 -3.63
CA ILE A 38 -4.33 -0.16 -4.56
C ILE A 38 -5.07 -0.57 -5.84
N LYS A 39 -6.34 -1.02 -5.74
CA LYS A 39 -7.18 -1.30 -6.91
C LYS A 39 -7.33 -0.10 -7.84
N ASN A 40 -7.42 1.10 -7.26
CA ASN A 40 -7.65 2.33 -8.01
C ASN A 40 -6.37 2.96 -8.55
N LEU A 41 -5.26 2.89 -7.81
CA LEU A 41 -4.02 3.63 -8.11
C LEU A 41 -2.90 2.76 -8.67
N GLY A 42 -2.91 1.46 -8.38
CA GLY A 42 -1.86 0.52 -8.74
C GLY A 42 -1.89 0.11 -10.20
N THR A 43 -0.71 0.02 -10.82
CA THR A 43 -0.53 -0.49 -12.19
C THR A 43 0.40 -1.71 -12.16
N PRO A 44 0.22 -2.72 -13.03
CA PRO A 44 1.19 -3.81 -13.15
C PRO A 44 2.62 -3.29 -13.31
N GLY A 45 3.57 -3.86 -12.56
CA GLY A 45 4.96 -3.41 -12.52
C GLY A 45 5.28 -2.28 -11.54
N ASP A 46 4.28 -1.66 -10.90
CA ASP A 46 4.53 -0.77 -9.76
C ASP A 46 5.04 -1.56 -8.53
N VAL A 47 5.56 -0.84 -7.53
CA VAL A 47 6.01 -1.42 -6.25
C VAL A 47 5.07 -1.00 -5.13
N ALA A 48 4.53 -1.97 -4.40
CA ALA A 48 3.79 -1.75 -3.15
C ALA A 48 4.71 -2.06 -1.95
N LEU A 49 4.95 -1.04 -1.12
CA LEU A 49 5.73 -1.14 0.11
C LEU A 49 4.80 -1.14 1.33
N GLY A 50 4.68 -2.29 1.99
CA GLY A 50 3.92 -2.44 3.23
C GLY A 50 4.84 -2.34 4.44
N ILE A 51 4.46 -1.51 5.42
CA ILE A 51 5.22 -1.33 6.67
C ILE A 51 4.35 -1.78 7.84
N SER A 52 4.82 -2.76 8.61
CA SER A 52 4.09 -3.26 9.78
C SER A 52 5.08 -3.80 10.83
N GLY A 53 5.09 -3.21 12.02
CA GLY A 53 5.99 -3.65 13.09
C GLY A 53 5.81 -5.13 13.47
N SER A 54 4.56 -5.61 13.50
CA SER A 54 4.24 -7.02 13.80
C SER A 54 4.29 -7.93 12.58
N GLY A 55 4.23 -7.38 11.36
CA GLY A 55 4.04 -8.12 10.12
C GLY A 55 2.64 -8.73 9.93
N ASN A 56 1.72 -8.51 10.88
CA ASN A 56 0.40 -9.15 10.90
C ASN A 56 -0.76 -8.14 10.79
N SER A 57 -0.49 -6.87 10.48
CA SER A 57 -1.53 -5.85 10.34
C SER A 57 -2.47 -6.19 9.17
N PRO A 58 -3.77 -6.49 9.41
CA PRO A 58 -4.65 -6.97 8.36
C PRO A 58 -4.81 -5.99 7.20
N ASN A 59 -4.88 -4.69 7.50
CA ASN A 59 -4.94 -3.64 6.47
C ASN A 59 -3.73 -3.64 5.53
N VAL A 60 -2.52 -3.83 6.06
CA VAL A 60 -1.29 -3.92 5.27
C VAL A 60 -1.26 -5.22 4.47
N LEU A 61 -1.59 -6.36 5.10
CA LEU A 61 -1.61 -7.66 4.43
C LEU A 61 -2.58 -7.67 3.24
N ARG A 62 -3.81 -7.19 3.43
CA ARG A 62 -4.81 -7.11 2.36
C ARG A 62 -4.38 -6.16 1.24
N GLY A 63 -3.74 -5.05 1.57
CA GLY A 63 -3.11 -4.18 0.57
C GLY A 63 -2.06 -4.89 -0.28
N LEU A 64 -1.12 -5.61 0.36
CA LEU A 64 -0.07 -6.35 -0.35
C LEU A 64 -0.62 -7.57 -1.13
N GLU A 65 -1.66 -8.23 -0.64
CA GLU A 65 -2.37 -9.27 -1.39
C GLU A 65 -2.98 -8.70 -2.68
N GLU A 66 -3.64 -7.54 -2.59
CA GLU A 66 -4.25 -6.91 -3.76
C GLU A 66 -3.21 -6.42 -4.76
N ALA A 67 -2.10 -5.86 -4.28
CA ALA A 67 -0.96 -5.50 -5.12
C ALA A 67 -0.40 -6.71 -5.90
N ARG A 68 -0.24 -7.87 -5.23
CA ARG A 68 0.18 -9.12 -5.89
C ARG A 68 -0.79 -9.54 -7.00
N LYS A 69 -2.10 -9.47 -6.75
CA LYS A 69 -3.12 -9.80 -7.77
C LYS A 69 -3.05 -8.88 -8.99
N LEU A 70 -2.72 -7.60 -8.79
CA LEU A 70 -2.54 -6.61 -9.86
C LEU A 70 -1.19 -6.72 -10.60
N GLY A 71 -0.33 -7.68 -10.24
CA GLY A 71 0.98 -7.85 -10.87
C GLY A 71 2.01 -6.79 -10.44
N MET A 72 1.84 -6.21 -9.25
CA MET A 72 2.84 -5.32 -8.64
C MET A 72 3.91 -6.13 -7.91
N VAL A 73 5.10 -5.56 -7.77
CA VAL A 73 6.13 -6.07 -6.85
C VAL A 73 5.76 -5.68 -5.43
N THR A 74 5.75 -6.63 -4.50
CA THR A 74 5.43 -6.34 -3.09
C THR A 74 6.66 -6.46 -2.20
N VAL A 75 6.87 -5.47 -1.34
CA VAL A 75 7.95 -5.42 -0.35
C VAL A 75 7.34 -5.20 1.03
N GLY A 76 7.73 -6.04 2.00
CA GLY A 76 7.32 -5.90 3.40
C GLY A 76 8.49 -5.44 4.27
N LEU A 77 8.31 -4.33 4.99
CA LEU A 77 9.23 -3.89 6.05
C LEU A 77 8.60 -4.21 7.41
N ILE A 78 9.19 -5.18 8.10
CA ILE A 78 8.65 -5.72 9.37
C ILE A 78 9.69 -5.63 10.49
N GLY A 79 9.20 -5.56 11.74
CA GLY A 79 10.04 -5.46 12.93
C GLY A 79 10.33 -6.82 13.56
N THR A 80 9.36 -7.35 14.32
CA THR A 80 9.55 -8.53 15.18
C THR A 80 8.80 -9.78 14.68
N GLY A 81 8.20 -9.72 13.50
CA GLY A 81 7.44 -10.83 12.91
C GLY A 81 8.27 -11.68 11.95
N VAL A 82 7.79 -12.90 11.66
CA VAL A 82 8.24 -13.70 10.51
C VAL A 82 7.43 -13.25 9.29
N ALA A 83 8.10 -12.93 8.18
CA ALA A 83 7.42 -12.61 6.92
C ALA A 83 6.56 -13.79 6.47
N ARG A 84 5.29 -13.54 6.15
CA ARG A 84 4.32 -14.55 5.67
C ARG A 84 3.82 -14.19 4.28
#